data_AF-X1H459-F1
#
_entry.id   AF-X1H459-F1
#
_cell.length_a   1.000
_cell.length_b   1.000
_cell.length_c   1.000
_cell.angle_alpha   90.00
_cell.angle_beta   90.00
_cell.angle_gamma   90.00
#
_symmetry.space_group_name_H-M   'P 1'
#
loop_
_entity.id
_entity.type
_entity.pdbx_description
1 polymer ?
#
loop_
_entity_poly.entity_id
_entity_poly.type
_entity_poly.pdbx_seq_one_letter_code
_entity_poly.pdbx_strand_id
1 'polypeptide(L)'
;MREPNFNNLLKVLNREKPERPTLFEFFLHKRLYEKLSGLKLNGNIPNDSRVYINAYKNAGYDYTTVLGSGFSFPTGEVKQEKT
;
A
#
# COMPACT_ATOMS: atom_id res chain seq x y z
N MET A 1 -7.06 -14.11 -11.31
CA MET A 1 -6.30 -13.01 -10.65
C MET A 1 -5.15 -13.65 -9.88
N ARG A 2 -4.02 -12.96 -9.68
CA ARG A 2 -2.88 -13.53 -8.93
C ARG A 2 -3.24 -13.60 -7.44
N GLU A 3 -3.28 -14.79 -6.85
CA GLU A 3 -3.52 -14.94 -5.40
C GLU A 3 -2.31 -14.45 -4.59
N PRO A 4 -2.50 -13.65 -3.51
CA PRO A 4 -1.43 -13.23 -2.62
C PRO A 4 -0.75 -14.41 -1.91
N ASN A 5 0.58 -14.39 -1.86
CA ASN A 5 1.39 -15.36 -1.12
C ASN A 5 2.49 -14.64 -0.33
N PHE A 6 2.25 -14.41 0.96
CA PHE A 6 3.21 -13.75 1.84
C PHE A 6 4.57 -14.47 1.92
N ASN A 7 4.60 -15.80 1.81
CA ASN A 7 5.85 -16.57 1.83
C ASN A 7 6.77 -16.24 0.63
N ASN A 8 6.19 -15.84 -0.51
CA ASN A 8 6.97 -15.43 -1.67
C ASN A 8 7.74 -14.11 -1.41
N LEU A 9 7.13 -13.18 -0.66
CA LEU A 9 7.85 -11.98 -0.18
C LEU A 9 8.87 -12.34 0.89
N LEU A 10 8.52 -13.22 1.83
CA LEU A 10 9.41 -13.63 2.92
C LEU A 10 10.74 -14.20 2.41
N LYS A 11 10.69 -15.00 1.33
CA LYS A 11 11.90 -15.49 0.65
C LYS A 11 12.80 -14.37 0.13
N VAL A 12 12.22 -13.34 -0.49
CA VAL A 12 12.99 -12.16 -0.93
C VAL A 12 13.68 -11.48 0.25
N LEU A 13 12.98 -11.30 1.37
CA LEU A 13 13.52 -10.70 2.58
C LEU A 13 14.66 -11.54 3.20
N ASN A 14 14.56 -12.86 3.10
CA ASN A 14 15.60 -13.81 3.53
C ASN A 14 16.73 -13.99 2.50
N ARG A 15 16.73 -13.25 1.39
CA ARG A 15 17.71 -13.37 0.29
C ARG A 15 17.70 -14.75 -0.39
N GLU A 16 16.54 -15.41 -0.37
CA GLU A 16 16.27 -16.67 -1.04
C GLU A 16 15.63 -16.44 -2.42
N LYS A 17 15.62 -17.48 -3.27
CA LYS A 17 14.95 -17.44 -4.57
C LYS A 17 13.43 -17.61 -4.39
N PRO A 18 12.59 -16.61 -4.73
CA PRO A 18 11.14 -16.74 -4.69
C PRO A 18 10.63 -17.64 -5.82
N GLU A 19 9.45 -18.24 -5.64
CA GLU A 19 8.80 -19.11 -6.63
C GLU A 19 8.38 -18.35 -7.89
N ARG A 20 8.14 -17.05 -7.75
CA ARG A 20 7.74 -16.15 -8.83
C ARG A 20 8.27 -14.74 -8.58
N PRO A 21 8.37 -13.89 -9.61
CA PRO A 21 8.70 -12.49 -9.41
C PRO A 21 7.76 -11.82 -8.39
N THR A 22 8.33 -11.21 -7.37
CA THR A 22 7.59 -10.45 -6.36
C THR A 22 7.31 -9.05 -6.89
N LEU A 23 6.03 -8.68 -6.97
CA LEU A 23 5.64 -7.30 -7.27
C LEU A 23 5.95 -6.43 -6.06
N PHE A 24 6.50 -5.24 -6.27
CA PHE A 24 6.86 -4.32 -5.20
C PHE A 24 6.47 -2.88 -5.57
N GLU A 25 5.73 -2.24 -4.69
CA GLU A 25 5.42 -0.81 -4.71
C GLU A 25 5.35 -0.23 -3.29
N PHE A 26 5.88 0.98 -3.11
CA PHE A 26 5.78 1.71 -1.84
C PHE A 26 4.36 2.23 -1.61
N PHE A 27 3.73 2.75 -2.65
CA PHE A 27 2.37 3.28 -2.62
C PHE A 27 1.75 3.24 -4.02
N LEU A 28 0.41 3.17 -4.06
CA LEU A 28 -0.36 3.38 -5.28
C LEU A 28 -0.92 4.81 -5.31
N HIS A 29 -1.26 5.28 -6.50
CA HIS A 29 -2.01 6.53 -6.63
C HIS A 29 -3.40 6.41 -5.98
N LYS A 30 -3.92 7.48 -5.36
CA LYS A 30 -5.24 7.49 -4.68
C LYS A 30 -6.35 6.85 -5.52
N ARG A 31 -6.42 7.21 -6.80
CA ARG A 31 -7.44 6.67 -7.73
C ARG A 31 -7.33 5.15 -7.92
N LEU A 32 -6.12 4.59 -7.87
CA LEU A 32 -5.90 3.14 -7.97
C LEU A 32 -6.35 2.45 -6.69
N TYR A 33 -6.05 3.01 -5.51
CA TYR A 33 -6.55 2.47 -4.25
C TYR A 33 -8.07 2.34 -4.24
N GLU A 34 -8.78 3.41 -4.61
CA GLU A 34 -10.25 3.39 -4.64
C GLU A 34 -10.80 2.41 -5.69
N LYS A 35 -10.23 2.43 -6.90
CA LYS A 35 -10.66 1.55 -7.99
C LYS A 35 -10.46 0.07 -7.66
N LEU A 36 -9.30 -0.28 -7.12
CA LEU A 36 -8.93 -1.68 -6.86
C LEU A 36 -9.60 -2.22 -5.60
N SER A 37 -9.82 -1.39 -4.59
CA SER A 37 -10.50 -1.82 -3.35
C SER A 37 -12.03 -1.86 -3.46
N GLY A 38 -12.61 -1.07 -4.38
CA GLY A 38 -14.05 -0.80 -4.41
C GLY A 38 -14.54 0.12 -3.28
N LEU A 39 -13.61 0.69 -2.50
CA LEU A 39 -13.89 1.54 -1.34
C LEU A 39 -13.41 2.97 -1.61
N LYS A 40 -13.94 3.93 -0.84
CA LYS A 40 -13.52 5.34 -0.91
C LYS A 40 -12.62 5.69 0.27
N LEU A 41 -11.54 6.41 -0.01
CA LEU A 41 -10.71 7.01 1.04
C LEU A 41 -11.46 8.22 1.59
N ASN A 42 -12.15 8.03 2.70
CA ASN A 42 -12.85 9.09 3.41
C ASN A 42 -11.82 9.96 4.14
N GLY A 43 -11.79 11.27 3.84
CA GLY A 43 -10.83 12.20 4.43
C GLY A 43 -10.89 12.30 5.97
N ASN A 44 -11.96 11.80 6.59
CA ASN A 44 -12.16 11.84 8.05
C ASN A 44 -11.46 10.69 8.80
N ILE A 45 -11.06 9.62 8.10
CA ILE A 45 -10.29 8.52 8.70
C ILE A 45 -8.95 8.48 7.98
N PRO A 46 -7.89 9.06 8.59
CA PRO A 46 -6.55 8.89 8.07
C PRO A 46 -6.23 7.40 7.97
N ASN A 47 -5.95 6.92 6.76
CA ASN A 47 -5.44 5.58 6.48
C ASN A 47 -6.37 4.42 6.88
N ASP A 48 -7.57 4.35 6.29
CA ASP A 48 -8.39 3.14 6.36
C ASP A 48 -7.65 1.94 5.73
N SER A 49 -7.03 1.10 6.56
CA SER A 49 -6.21 -0.04 6.16
C SER A 49 -6.92 -1.00 5.21
N ARG A 50 -8.26 -1.09 5.30
CA ARG A 50 -9.08 -1.98 4.44
C ARG A 50 -8.99 -1.57 2.97
N VAL A 51 -8.90 -0.27 2.68
CA VAL A 51 -8.73 0.23 1.32
C VAL A 51 -7.41 -0.28 0.74
N TYR A 52 -6.31 -0.13 1.47
CA TYR A 52 -4.97 -0.52 1.03
C TYR A 52 -4.86 -2.04 0.88
N ILE A 53 -5.28 -2.80 1.91
CA ILE A 53 -5.27 -4.26 1.91
C ILE A 53 -6.04 -4.81 0.70
N ASN A 54 -7.26 -4.32 0.46
CA ASN A 54 -8.07 -4.80 -0.66
C ASN A 54 -7.49 -4.40 -2.01
N ALA A 55 -6.93 -3.19 -2.13
CA ALA A 55 -6.32 -2.74 -3.38
C ALA A 55 -5.08 -3.58 -3.74
N TYR A 56 -4.17 -3.81 -2.78
CA TYR A 56 -2.98 -4.64 -2.99
C TYR A 56 -3.35 -6.10 -3.28
N LYS A 57 -4.32 -6.66 -2.55
CA LYS A 57 -4.88 -8.00 -2.85
C LYS A 57 -5.41 -8.09 -4.27
N ASN A 58 -6.24 -7.12 -4.69
CA ASN A 58 -6.87 -7.14 -6.00
C ASN A 58 -5.93 -6.82 -7.16
N ALA A 59 -4.79 -6.16 -6.88
CA ALA A 59 -3.71 -5.98 -7.84
C ALA A 59 -2.71 -7.14 -7.87
N GLY A 60 -2.85 -8.14 -6.99
CA GLY A 60 -2.04 -9.36 -7.00
C GLY A 60 -0.70 -9.25 -6.25
N TYR A 61 -0.56 -8.28 -5.35
CA TYR A 61 0.62 -8.16 -4.51
C TYR A 61 0.64 -9.20 -3.39
N ASP A 62 1.84 -9.58 -2.95
CA ASP A 62 2.09 -10.52 -1.86
C ASP A 62 2.09 -9.87 -0.47
N TYR A 63 1.94 -8.54 -0.42
CA TYR A 63 1.94 -7.72 0.79
C TYR A 63 1.15 -6.43 0.59
N THR A 64 0.99 -5.64 1.64
CA THR A 64 0.52 -4.25 1.58
C THR A 64 1.35 -3.39 2.51
N THR A 65 1.48 -2.10 2.19
CA THR A 65 1.94 -1.09 3.15
C THR A 65 0.73 -0.53 3.89
N VAL A 66 0.79 -0.46 5.22
CA VAL A 66 -0.24 0.16 6.07
C VAL A 66 0.44 1.02 7.12
N LEU A 67 -0.21 2.12 7.50
CA LEU A 67 0.30 2.96 8.58
C LEU A 67 0.16 2.20 9.92
N GLY A 68 1.27 2.01 10.63
CA GLY A 68 1.29 1.25 11.89
C GLY A 68 0.82 2.03 13.11
N SER A 69 0.88 3.37 13.08
CA SER A 69 0.43 4.24 14.17
C SER A 69 0.09 5.63 13.64
N GLY A 70 -0.76 6.36 14.35
CA GLY A 70 -1.00 7.80 14.09
C GLY A 70 0.16 8.71 14.52
N PHE A 71 1.35 8.16 14.75
CA PHE A 71 2.52 8.94 15.15
C PHE A 71 2.95 9.85 14.00
N SER A 72 3.04 11.14 14.28
CA SER A 72 3.42 12.17 13.31
C SER A 72 4.24 13.25 13.98
N PHE A 73 5.15 13.87 13.23
CA PHE A 73 5.86 15.06 13.67
C PHE A 73 5.04 16.32 13.37
N PRO A 74 5.13 17.37 14.20
CA PRO A 74 4.55 18.66 13.87
C PRO A 74 5.10 19.16 12.53
N THR A 75 4.22 19.40 11.55
CA THR A 75 4.59 20.00 10.27
C THR A 75 4.22 21.48 10.29
N GLY A 76 5.19 22.36 10.01
CA GLY A 76 4.90 23.77 9.73
C GLY A 76 4.15 23.95 8.42
N GLU A 77 3.64 25.16 8.16
CA GLU A 77 3.03 25.50 6.87
C GLU A 77 4.08 25.46 5.75
N VAL A 78 3.98 24.47 4.86
CA VAL A 78 4.78 24.45 3.63
C VAL A 78 4.03 25.28 2.59
N LYS A 79 4.48 26.52 2.36
CA LYS A 79 4.02 27.33 1.21
C LYS A 79 4.50 26.66 -0.07
N GLN A 80 3.60 25.99 -0.79
CA GLN A 80 3.84 25.63 -2.18
C GLN A 80 3.66 26.88 -3.04
N GLU A 81 4.76 27.46 -3.51
CA GLU A 81 4.71 28.43 -4.60
C GLU A 81 4.25 27.70 -5.87
N LYS A 82 3.22 28.23 -6.54
CA LYS A 82 2.78 27.70 -7.84
C LYS A 82 3.90 27.93 -8.86
N THR A 83 4.40 26.84 -9.44
CA THR A 83 5.22 26.87 -10.65
C THR A 83 4.34 27.00 -11.88
#